data_AF-A0A258KMJ8-F1
#
_entry.id   AF-A0A258KMJ8-F1
#
_cell.length_a   1.000
_cell.length_b   1.000
_cell.length_c   1.000
_cell.angle_alpha   90.00
_cell.angle_beta   90.00
_cell.angle_gamma   90.00
#
_symmetry.space_group_name_H-M   'P 1'
#
loop_
_entity.id
_entity.type
_entity.pdbx_description
1 polymer ?
#
loop_
_entity_poly.entity_id
_entity_poly.type
_entity_poly.pdbx_seq_one_letter_code
_entity_poly.pdbx_strand_id
1 'polypeptide(L)'
;NLFRELTYIIGLLYLFVSLWLLSIFGNFGSLEDWLEIKQIELFYWGIISLLFSIAFIIYGIRFRDHIAREFGISFLLINLYSRYFEYLWDITDKTIFFGIMALSFWLIGRKAEKIWNLEFLKK
;
A
#
# COMPACT_ATOMS: atom_id res chain seq x y z
N ASN A 1 8.44 27.72 -3.30
CA ASN A 1 7.42 26.66 -3.17
C ASN A 1 7.94 25.27 -3.54
N LEU A 2 8.68 25.10 -4.64
CA LEU A 2 9.25 23.79 -5.05
C LEU A 2 9.99 23.05 -3.91
N PHE A 3 10.92 23.71 -3.22
CA PHE A 3 11.69 23.08 -2.14
C PHE A 3 10.82 22.55 -1.00
N ARG A 4 9.74 23.26 -0.63
CA ARG A 4 8.82 22.84 0.44
C ARG A 4 8.03 21.60 0.04
N GLU A 5 7.52 21.60 -1.18
CA GLU A 5 6.77 20.49 -1.75
C GLU A 5 7.65 19.25 -1.91
N LEU A 6 8.88 19.42 -2.40
CA LEU A 6 9.85 18.33 -2.54
C LEU A 6 10.19 17.71 -1.18
N THR A 7 10.48 18.53 -0.17
CA THR A 7 10.73 18.07 1.21
C THR A 7 9.52 17.33 1.79
N TYR A 8 8.30 17.77 1.47
CA TYR A 8 7.08 17.10 1.89
C TYR A 8 6.93 15.72 1.25
N ILE A 9 7.10 15.63 -0.07
CA ILE A 9 7.04 14.36 -0.82
C ILE A 9 8.09 13.37 -0.30
N ILE A 10 9.33 13.83 -0.13
CA ILE A 10 10.42 12.99 0.39
C ILE A 10 10.12 12.53 1.82
N GLY A 11 9.60 13.40 2.68
CA GLY A 11 9.22 13.05 4.04
C GLY A 11 8.13 11.98 4.09
N LEU A 12 7.09 12.11 3.26
CA LEU A 12 6.06 11.08 3.14
C LEU A 12 6.62 9.77 2.59
N LEU A 13 7.47 9.84 1.56
CA LEU A 13 8.11 8.66 1.01
C LEU A 13 8.90 7.90 2.07
N TYR A 14 9.73 8.61 2.85
CA TYR A 14 10.47 8.02 3.97
C TYR A 14 9.55 7.36 4.99
N LEU A 15 8.49 8.05 5.43
CA LEU A 15 7.54 7.52 6.39
C LEU A 15 6.89 6.22 5.88
N PHE A 16 6.33 6.26 4.68
CA PHE A 16 5.57 5.15 4.12
C PHE A 16 6.45 3.96 3.74
N VAL A 17 7.62 4.19 3.13
CA VAL A 17 8.57 3.12 2.83
C VAL A 17 9.07 2.48 4.12
N SER A 18 9.37 3.27 5.15
CA SER A 18 9.81 2.72 6.45
C SER A 18 8.72 1.85 7.07
N LEU A 19 7.46 2.32 7.09
CA LEU A 19 6.34 1.53 7.60
C LEU A 19 6.11 0.25 6.79
N TRP A 20 6.24 0.32 5.47
CA TRP A 20 6.11 -0.85 4.60
C TRP A 20 7.22 -1.88 4.85
N LEU A 21 8.48 -1.45 4.90
CA LEU A 21 9.61 -2.32 5.19
C LEU A 21 9.51 -2.94 6.58
N LEU A 22 9.18 -2.15 7.60
CA LEU A 22 8.94 -2.64 8.96
C LEU A 22 7.83 -3.70 9.00
N SER A 23 6.85 -3.58 8.10
CA SER A 23 5.77 -4.54 7.97
C SER A 23 6.22 -5.88 7.34
N ILE A 24 7.27 -5.89 6.51
CA ILE A 24 7.81 -7.10 5.88
C ILE A 24 8.92 -7.73 6.74
N PHE A 25 9.80 -6.89 7.27
CA PHE A 25 11.03 -7.31 7.94
C PHE A 25 10.95 -7.25 9.46
N GLY A 26 9.97 -6.53 10.02
CA GLY A 26 9.92 -6.31 11.47
C GLY A 26 11.09 -5.50 11.99
N ASN A 27 11.34 -5.61 13.29
CA ASN A 27 12.37 -4.87 14.01
C ASN A 27 13.46 -5.83 14.53
N PHE A 28 13.99 -6.68 13.64
CA PHE A 28 15.05 -7.63 14.00
C PHE A 28 16.43 -7.03 13.71
N GLY A 29 17.40 -7.38 14.57
CA GLY A 29 18.77 -6.85 14.48
C GLY A 29 19.66 -7.60 13.49
N SER A 30 19.27 -8.79 13.06
CA SER A 30 20.00 -9.63 12.12
C SER A 30 19.07 -10.28 11.09
N LEU A 31 19.64 -10.67 9.94
CA LEU A 31 18.94 -11.44 8.90
C LEU A 31 18.64 -12.87 9.35
N GLU A 32 19.50 -13.45 10.21
CA GLU A 32 19.28 -14.79 10.76
C GLU A 32 18.04 -14.82 11.64
N ASP A 33 17.87 -13.84 12.53
CA ASP A 33 16.69 -13.75 13.40
C ASP A 33 15.38 -13.58 12.58
N TRP A 34 15.43 -12.83 11.48
CA TRP A 34 14.27 -12.62 10.62
C TRP A 34 13.83 -13.91 9.90
N LEU A 35 14.79 -14.75 9.46
CA LEU A 35 14.49 -15.98 8.73
C LEU A 35 13.80 -17.05 9.60
N GLU A 36 14.01 -17.02 10.92
CA GLU A 36 13.44 -18.00 11.85
C GLU A 36 11.98 -17.68 12.25
N ILE A 37 11.51 -16.47 11.96
CA ILE A 37 10.24 -15.96 12.47
C ILE A 37 9.11 -16.21 11.48
N LYS A 38 7.96 -16.66 12.02
CA LYS A 38 6.75 -16.79 11.22
C LYS A 38 6.23 -15.40 10.90
N GLN A 39 5.97 -15.17 9.62
CA GLN A 39 5.49 -13.90 9.10
C GLN A 39 4.16 -13.41 9.72
N ILE A 40 3.39 -14.31 10.34
CA ILE A 40 2.20 -13.99 11.13
C ILE A 40 2.53 -13.11 12.36
N GLU A 41 3.75 -13.21 12.91
CA GLU A 41 4.20 -12.42 14.05
C GLU A 41 4.39 -10.95 13.68
N LEU A 42 4.59 -10.63 12.39
CA LEU A 42 4.70 -9.28 11.87
C LEU A 42 3.36 -8.66 11.46
N PHE A 43 2.25 -9.39 11.68
CA PHE A 43 0.92 -8.95 11.27
C PHE A 43 0.51 -7.61 11.90
N TYR A 44 0.94 -7.33 13.13
CA TYR A 44 0.64 -6.05 13.80
C TYR A 44 1.27 -4.85 13.09
N TRP A 45 2.49 -4.98 12.56
CA TRP A 45 3.10 -3.92 11.74
C TRP A 45 2.34 -3.71 10.43
N GLY A 46 1.81 -4.79 9.85
CA GLY A 46 0.90 -4.72 8.70
C GLY A 46 -0.36 -3.91 9.01
N ILE A 47 -1.01 -4.16 10.14
CA ILE A 47 -2.20 -3.40 10.58
C ILE A 47 -1.85 -1.92 10.76
N ILE A 48 -0.73 -1.60 11.43
CA ILE A 48 -0.31 -0.22 11.66
C ILE A 48 -0.12 0.51 10.33
N SER A 49 0.59 -0.11 9.38
CA SER A 49 0.83 0.45 8.05
C SER A 49 -0.46 0.66 7.26
N LEU A 50 -1.42 -0.28 7.37
CA LEU A 50 -2.75 -0.17 6.78
C LEU A 50 -3.56 0.99 7.37
N LEU A 51 -3.60 1.11 8.70
CA LEU A 51 -4.30 2.18 9.40
C LEU A 51 -3.71 3.56 9.08
N PHE A 52 -2.38 3.67 9.02
CA PHE A 52 -1.71 4.90 8.60
C PHE A 52 -2.09 5.28 7.16
N SER A 53 -2.08 4.31 6.25
CA SER A 53 -2.49 4.55 4.86
C SER A 53 -3.92 5.08 4.78
N ILE A 54 -4.87 4.46 5.50
CA ILE A 54 -6.27 4.94 5.55
C ILE A 54 -6.36 6.35 6.16
N ALA A 55 -5.64 6.61 7.25
CA ALA A 55 -5.64 7.91 7.90
C ALA A 55 -5.17 9.02 6.94
N PHE A 56 -4.13 8.75 6.14
CA PHE A 56 -3.63 9.68 5.14
C PHE A 56 -4.58 9.89 3.96
N ILE A 57 -5.32 8.85 3.54
CA ILE A 57 -6.40 9.00 2.55
C ILE A 57 -7.47 9.97 3.09
N ILE A 58 -7.94 9.73 4.32
CA ILE A 58 -8.97 10.56 4.96
C ILE A 58 -8.46 11.99 5.14
N TYR A 59 -7.21 12.15 5.61
CA TYR A 59 -6.55 13.44 5.76
C TYR A 59 -6.48 14.17 4.41
N GLY A 60 -5.98 13.52 3.36
CA GLY A 60 -5.84 14.12 2.04
C GLY A 60 -7.18 14.55 1.43
N ILE A 61 -8.25 13.77 1.65
CA ILE A 61 -9.60 14.16 1.24
C ILE A 61 -10.09 15.38 2.03
N ARG A 62 -9.93 15.38 3.36
CA ARG A 62 -10.45 16.43 4.25
C ARG A 62 -9.76 17.78 4.04
N PHE A 63 -8.45 17.77 3.80
CA PHE A 63 -7.64 18.98 3.62
C PHE A 63 -7.36 19.33 2.16
N ARG A 64 -7.94 18.58 1.21
CA ARG A 64 -7.66 18.73 -0.24
C ARG A 64 -6.17 18.60 -0.58
N ASP A 65 -5.46 17.78 0.19
CA ASP A 65 -4.07 17.44 -0.05
C ASP A 65 -3.99 16.20 -0.95
N HIS A 66 -3.72 16.44 -2.23
CA HIS A 66 -3.66 15.39 -3.23
C HIS A 66 -2.45 14.46 -3.03
N ILE A 67 -1.31 15.00 -2.58
CA ILE A 67 -0.08 14.25 -2.35
C ILE A 67 -0.31 13.25 -1.21
N ALA A 68 -0.81 13.72 -0.05
CA ALA A 68 -1.13 12.84 1.08
C ALA A 68 -2.09 11.71 0.69
N ARG A 69 -3.14 12.06 -0.08
CA ARG A 69 -4.16 11.11 -0.53
C ARG A 69 -3.56 10.05 -1.45
N GLU A 70 -2.74 10.45 -2.42
CA GLU A 70 -2.13 9.53 -3.40
C GLU A 70 -1.11 8.60 -2.75
N PHE A 71 -0.30 9.10 -1.81
CA PHE A 71 0.56 8.25 -0.99
C PHE A 71 -0.25 7.23 -0.18
N GLY A 72 -1.31 7.69 0.51
CA GLY A 72 -2.19 6.81 1.27
C GLY A 72 -2.82 5.71 0.42
N ILE A 73 -3.36 6.04 -0.76
CA ILE A 73 -3.95 5.04 -1.68
C ILE A 73 -2.89 4.05 -2.17
N SER A 74 -1.73 4.56 -2.60
CA SER A 74 -0.65 3.72 -3.15
C SER A 74 -0.13 2.73 -2.11
N PHE A 75 0.19 3.21 -0.90
CA PHE A 75 0.70 2.35 0.16
C PHE A 75 -0.37 1.45 0.78
N LEU A 76 -1.65 1.82 0.72
CA LEU A 76 -2.73 0.89 1.05
C LEU A 76 -2.73 -0.33 0.12
N LEU A 77 -2.63 -0.10 -1.20
CA LEU A 77 -2.57 -1.17 -2.20
C LEU A 77 -1.30 -2.00 -2.05
N ILE A 78 -0.14 -1.36 -1.91
CA ILE A 78 1.14 -2.05 -1.70
C ILE A 78 1.07 -2.97 -0.48
N ASN A 79 0.56 -2.47 0.66
CA ASN A 79 0.41 -3.30 1.86
C ASN A 79 -0.57 -4.46 1.63
N LEU A 80 -1.73 -4.19 1.04
CA LEU A 80 -2.75 -5.23 0.80
C LEU A 80 -2.20 -6.34 -0.10
N TYR A 81 -1.51 -5.99 -1.18
CA TYR A 81 -0.90 -6.98 -2.07
C TYR A 81 0.31 -7.67 -1.42
N SER A 82 1.10 -6.98 -0.60
CA SER A 82 2.16 -7.63 0.17
C SER A 82 1.58 -8.74 1.05
N ARG A 83 0.51 -8.47 1.81
CA ARG A 83 -0.18 -9.48 2.65
C ARG A 83 -0.87 -10.57 1.85
N TYR A 84 -1.40 -10.22 0.69
CA TYR A 84 -1.99 -11.18 -0.22
C TYR A 84 -0.97 -12.24 -0.63
N PHE A 85 0.21 -11.83 -1.08
CA PHE A 85 1.29 -12.77 -1.38
C PHE A 85 1.74 -13.52 -0.13
N GLU A 86 2.00 -12.80 0.94
CA GLU A 86 2.54 -13.36 2.18
C GLU A 86 1.70 -14.48 2.79
N TYR A 87 0.37 -14.33 2.79
CA TYR A 87 -0.52 -15.29 3.44
C TYR A 87 -1.16 -16.28 2.46
N LEU A 88 -1.41 -15.91 1.20
CA LEU A 88 -2.09 -16.81 0.26
C LEU A 88 -1.14 -17.60 -0.64
N TRP A 89 0.12 -17.21 -0.76
CA TRP A 89 1.05 -17.85 -1.70
C TRP A 89 1.19 -19.36 -1.47
N ASP A 90 1.36 -19.80 -0.23
CA ASP A 90 1.55 -21.22 0.09
C ASP A 90 0.23 -21.98 0.35
N ILE A 91 -0.85 -21.26 0.61
CA ILE A 91 -2.16 -21.84 0.97
C ILE A 91 -3.03 -22.12 -0.27
N THR A 92 -2.90 -21.29 -1.31
CA THR A 92 -3.79 -21.35 -2.48
C THR A 92 -3.12 -21.99 -3.70
N ASP A 93 -3.93 -22.67 -4.53
CA ASP A 93 -3.48 -23.11 -5.86
C ASP A 93 -3.04 -21.91 -6.69
N LYS A 94 -1.95 -22.07 -7.46
CA LYS A 94 -1.36 -20.95 -8.21
C LYS A 94 -2.31 -20.39 -9.26
N THR A 95 -3.15 -21.22 -9.87
CA THR A 95 -4.17 -20.77 -10.82
C THR A 95 -5.21 -19.90 -10.15
N ILE A 96 -5.69 -20.32 -8.97
CA ILE A 96 -6.67 -19.56 -8.18
C ILE A 96 -6.04 -18.25 -7.68
N PHE A 97 -4.80 -18.31 -7.18
CA PHE A 97 -4.05 -17.15 -6.73
C PHE A 97 -3.95 -16.08 -7.82
N PHE A 98 -3.38 -16.42 -8.98
CA PHE A 98 -3.27 -15.47 -10.08
C PHE A 98 -4.63 -15.06 -10.65
N GLY A 99 -5.64 -15.94 -10.61
CA GLY A 99 -7.02 -15.61 -11.00
C GLY A 99 -7.64 -14.51 -10.14
N ILE A 100 -7.50 -14.60 -8.81
CA ILE A 100 -7.97 -13.57 -7.87
C ILE A 100 -7.25 -12.24 -8.12
N MET A 101 -5.93 -12.29 -8.31
CA MET A 101 -5.11 -11.10 -8.56
C MET A 101 -5.44 -10.43 -9.90
N ALA A 102 -5.66 -11.21 -10.96
CA ALA A 102 -6.07 -10.67 -12.25
C ALA A 102 -7.44 -10.00 -12.15
N LEU A 103 -8.39 -10.64 -11.45
CA LEU A 103 -9.71 -10.08 -11.23
C LEU A 103 -9.65 -8.79 -10.41
N SER A 104 -8.81 -8.72 -9.36
CA SER A 104 -8.67 -7.51 -8.54
C SER A 104 -8.11 -6.34 -9.35
N PHE A 105 -7.05 -6.55 -10.13
CA PHE A 105 -6.50 -5.50 -11.00
C PHE A 105 -7.49 -5.06 -12.07
N TRP A 106 -8.22 -5.99 -12.67
CA TRP A 106 -9.25 -5.66 -13.65
C TRP A 106 -10.39 -4.80 -13.06
N LEU A 107 -10.86 -5.13 -11.86
CA LEU A 107 -11.90 -4.36 -11.17
C LEU A 107 -11.42 -2.94 -10.80
N ILE A 108 -10.18 -2.82 -10.31
CA ILE A 108 -9.57 -1.52 -9.97
C ILE A 108 -9.38 -0.70 -11.26
N GLY A 109 -8.83 -1.31 -12.32
CA GLY A 109 -8.60 -0.68 -13.61
C GLY A 109 -9.88 -0.14 -14.24
N ARG A 110 -10.94 -0.96 -14.32
CA ARG A 110 -12.26 -0.51 -14.82
C ARG A 110 -12.82 0.70 -14.07
N LYS A 111 -12.64 0.75 -12.75
CA LYS A 111 -13.11 1.88 -11.94
C LYS A 111 -12.29 3.14 -12.22
N ALA A 112 -10.97 3.00 -12.37
CA ALA A 112 -10.09 4.11 -12.75
C ALA A 112 -10.43 4.66 -14.14
N GLU A 113 -10.64 3.79 -15.14
CA GLU A 113 -11.06 4.18 -16.49
C GLU A 113 -12.38 4.96 -16.50
N LYS A 114 -13.36 4.53 -15.70
CA LYS A 114 -14.65 5.24 -15.60
C LYS A 114 -14.47 6.67 -15.08
N ILE A 115 -13.57 6.88 -14.12
CA ILE A 115 -13.27 8.22 -13.59
C ILE A 115 -12.59 9.07 -14.67
N TRP A 116 -11.61 8.50 -15.38
CA TRP A 116 -10.89 9.18 -16.46
C TRP A 116 -11.81 9.61 -17.62
N ASN A 117 -12.69 8.71 -18.07
CA ASN A 117 -13.62 9.00 -19.15
C ASN A 117 -14.64 10.11 -18.78
N LEU A 118 -15.05 10.19 -17.51
CA LEU A 118 -15.92 11.26 -17.03
C LEU A 118 -15.23 12.63 -17.00
N GLU A 119 -13.94 12.69 -16.71
CA GLU A 119 -13.15 13.92 -16.81
C GLU A 119 -12.96 14.36 -18.27
N PHE A 120 -12.73 13.40 -19.18
CA PHE A 120 -12.58 13.70 -20.61
C PHE A 120 -13.86 14.27 -21.22
N LEU A 121 -15.05 13.78 -20.82
CA LEU A 121 -16.34 14.26 -21.33
C LEU A 121 -16.79 15.61 -20.74
N LYS A 122 -16.14 16.10 -19.67
CA LYS A 122 -16.39 17.43 -19.09
C LYS A 122 -15.56 18.54 -19.74
N LYS A 123 -14.65 18.18 -20.65
CA LYS A 123 -13.79 19.11 -21.39
C LYS A 123 -14.41 19.43 -22.75
#